data_AF-A0A942AS70-F1
#
_entry.id   AF-A0A942AS70-F1
#
_cell.length_a   1.000
_cell.length_b   1.000
_cell.length_c   1.000
_cell.angle_alpha   90.00
_cell.angle_beta   90.00
_cell.angle_gamma   90.00
#
_symmetry.space_group_name_H-M   'P 1'
#
loop_
_entity.id
_entity.type
_entity.pdbx_description
1 polymer ?
#
loop_
_entity_poly.entity_id
_entity_poly.type
_entity_poly.pdbx_seq_one_letter_code
_entity_poly.pdbx_strand_id
1 'polypeptide(L)' 'KVQYEEGRLGFGIAHSDDIEGAYEVEAIVKKKLPNLNFNHIDYLSNLISCHTGPNAIGVGCYEIYRKKKLI' A
#
# COMPACT_ATOMS: atom_id res chain seq x y z
N LYS A 1 -11.19 5.40 -11.53
CA LYS A 1 -12.56 5.28 -10.96
C LYS A 1 -13.15 3.92 -11.27
N VAL A 2 -13.27 3.53 -12.54
CA VAL A 2 -13.72 2.19 -12.96
C VAL A 2 -12.93 1.06 -12.27
N GLN A 3 -11.59 1.11 -12.31
CA GLN A 3 -10.72 0.13 -11.66
C GLN A 3 -10.98 0.01 -10.15
N TYR A 4 -11.31 1.11 -9.47
CA TYR A 4 -11.59 1.14 -8.04
C TYR A 4 -12.94 0.50 -7.74
N GLU A 5 -13.96 0.85 -8.51
CA GLU A 5 -15.31 0.28 -8.40
C GLU A 5 -15.31 -1.23 -8.73
N GLU A 6 -14.44 -1.67 -9.64
CA GLU A 6 -14.23 -3.08 -9.99
C GLU A 6 -13.32 -3.85 -9.00
N GLY A 7 -12.82 -3.20 -7.94
CA GLY A 7 -11.92 -3.83 -6.97
C GLY A 7 -10.58 -4.27 -7.56
N ARG A 8 -10.11 -3.60 -8.62
CA ARG A 8 -8.84 -3.89 -9.32
C ARG A 8 -7.69 -2.99 -8.89
N LEU A 9 -7.85 -2.23 -7.82
CA LEU A 9 -6.75 -1.46 -7.24
C LEU A 9 -6.35 -2.08 -5.91
N GLY A 10 -5.06 -2.06 -5.64
CA GLY A 10 -4.49 -2.45 -4.36
C GLY A 10 -3.49 -1.43 -3.84
N PHE A 11 -3.13 -1.58 -2.58
CA PHE A 11 -2.09 -0.79 -1.95
C PHE A 11 -1.21 -1.61 -1.01
N GLY A 12 0.02 -1.14 -0.84
CA GLY A 12 0.95 -1.57 0.19
C GLY A 12 1.51 -0.35 0.92
N ILE A 13 2.01 -0.56 2.12
CA ILE A 13 2.62 0.48 2.93
C ILE A 13 4.08 0.10 3.17
N ALA A 14 4.98 1.07 3.10
CA ALA A 14 6.36 0.90 3.51
C ALA A 14 6.71 1.91 4.60
N HIS A 15 7.52 1.54 5.58
CA HIS A 15 7.90 2.43 6.69
C HIS A 15 9.39 2.37 7.02
N SER A 16 9.95 3.44 7.57
CA SER A 16 11.27 3.43 8.23
C SER A 16 11.07 3.63 9.74
N ASP A 17 11.28 2.58 10.52
CA ASP A 17 11.24 2.59 12.00
C ASP A 17 9.89 3.01 12.65
N ASP A 18 8.84 3.25 11.86
CA ASP A 18 7.49 3.61 12.35
C ASP A 18 6.41 2.60 11.89
N ILE A 19 6.41 1.43 12.52
CA ILE A 19 5.42 0.37 12.21
C ILE A 19 4.02 0.71 12.74
N GLU A 20 3.93 1.42 13.87
CA GLU A 20 2.66 1.80 14.48
C GLU A 20 1.93 2.82 13.60
N GLY A 21 2.63 3.86 13.13
CA GLY A 21 2.09 4.82 12.18
C GLY A 21 1.68 4.17 10.85
N ALA A 22 2.40 3.13 10.40
CA ALA A 22 2.03 2.36 9.22
C ALA A 22 0.66 1.66 9.39
N TYR A 23 0.39 1.06 10.54
CA TYR A 23 -0.92 0.48 10.87
C TYR A 23 -2.03 1.53 10.98
N GLU A 24 -1.72 2.72 11.51
CA GLU A 24 -2.67 3.83 11.54
C GLU A 24 -3.07 4.26 10.12
N VAL A 25 -2.09 4.39 9.22
CA VAL A 25 -2.32 4.70 7.81
C VAL A 25 -3.15 3.61 7.13
N GLU A 26 -2.85 2.34 7.38
CA GLU A 26 -3.66 1.21 6.89
C GLU A 26 -5.13 1.36 7.29
N ALA A 27 -5.39 1.63 8.56
CA ALA A 27 -6.74 1.81 9.09
C ALA A 27 -7.46 3.00 8.43
N ILE A 28 -6.76 4.13 8.23
CA ILE A 28 -7.30 5.31 7.55
C ILE A 28 -7.65 5.00 6.10
N VAL A 29 -6.76 4.32 5.37
CA VAL A 29 -6.99 3.98 3.95
C VAL A 29 -8.14 3.00 3.83
N LYS A 30 -8.20 1.93 4.63
CA LYS A 30 -9.32 0.97 4.63
C LYS A 30 -10.66 1.64 4.94
N LYS A 31 -10.68 2.60 5.86
CA LYS A 31 -11.89 3.36 6.21
C LYS A 31 -12.35 4.29 5.08
N LYS A 32 -11.43 5.00 4.43
CA LYS A 32 -11.75 5.98 3.39
C LYS A 32 -11.99 5.34 2.02
N LEU A 33 -11.31 4.23 1.74
CA LEU A 33 -11.28 3.57 0.44
C LEU A 33 -11.51 2.05 0.59
N PRO A 34 -12.71 1.62 1.00
CA PRO A 34 -12.99 0.21 1.33
C PRO A 34 -12.82 -0.78 0.16
N ASN A 35 -12.94 -0.33 -1.09
CA ASN A 35 -12.73 -1.18 -2.28
C ASN A 35 -11.25 -1.27 -2.71
N LEU A 36 -10.33 -0.60 -2.00
CA LEU A 36 -8.90 -0.70 -2.26
C LEU A 36 -8.34 -1.92 -1.51
N ASN A 37 -7.80 -2.88 -2.25
CA ASN A 37 -7.30 -4.12 -1.65
C ASN A 37 -5.97 -3.89 -0.93
N PHE A 38 -5.92 -4.20 0.35
CA PHE A 38 -4.68 -4.18 1.11
C PHE A 38 -3.83 -5.44 0.82
N ASN A 39 -2.51 -5.29 0.80
CA ASN A 39 -1.57 -6.39 0.59
C ASN A 39 -0.64 -6.61 1.77
N HIS A 40 0.29 -5.67 2.04
CA HIS A 40 1.27 -5.80 3.12
C HIS A 40 1.75 -4.43 3.65
N ILE A 41 2.37 -4.47 4.82
CA ILE A 41 3.24 -3.43 5.36
C ILE A 41 4.66 -3.99 5.37
N ASP A 42 5.63 -3.26 4.81
CA ASP A 42 7.04 -3.65 4.77
C ASP A 42 7.98 -2.55 5.30
N TYR A 43 9.17 -2.97 5.72
CA TYR A 43 10.24 -2.03 6.08
C TYR A 43 10.91 -1.47 4.83
N LEU A 44 11.15 -0.15 4.81
CA LEU A 44 11.96 0.51 3.79
C LEU A 44 13.42 0.08 3.95
N SER A 45 13.96 -0.56 2.91
CA SER A 45 15.37 -0.97 2.91
C SER A 45 16.32 0.19 3.26
N ASN A 46 17.49 -0.12 3.82
CA ASN A 46 18.49 0.88 4.20
C ASN A 46 18.86 1.86 3.07
N LEU A 47 18.84 1.40 1.81
CA LEU A 47 19.12 2.24 0.64
C LEU A 47 18.05 3.31 0.40
N ILE A 48 16.81 3.08 0.81
CA ILE A 48 15.74 4.08 0.70
C ILE A 48 15.68 4.90 1.99
N SER A 49 15.73 4.23 3.14
CA SER A 49 15.66 4.86 4.45
C SER A 49 16.77 5.89 4.71
N CYS A 50 17.97 5.71 4.13
CA CYS A 50 19.04 6.70 4.25
C CYS A 50 18.75 8.03 3.53
N HIS A 51 17.81 8.05 2.60
CA HIS A 51 17.38 9.25 1.87
C HIS A 51 16.08 9.84 2.43
N THR A 52 15.19 9.01 2.97
CA THR A 52 13.89 9.45 3.50
C THR A 52 13.94 9.80 4.99
N GLY A 53 14.93 9.29 5.72
CA GLY A 53 15.06 9.46 7.16
C GLY A 53 14.19 8.48 7.97
N PRO A 54 14.32 8.50 9.31
CA PRO A 54 13.48 7.71 10.22
C PRO A 54 12.05 8.25 10.28
N ASN A 55 11.11 7.38 10.64
CA ASN A 55 9.66 7.64 10.72
C ASN A 55 8.99 8.03 9.39
N ALA A 56 9.61 7.69 8.27
CA ALA A 56 9.00 7.89 6.96
C ALA A 56 7.96 6.81 6.70
N ILE A 57 6.82 7.19 6.11
CA ILE A 57 5.79 6.27 5.65
C ILE A 57 5.52 6.54 4.17
N GLY A 58 5.58 5.49 3.35
CA GLY A 58 5.22 5.49 1.94
C GLY A 58 3.99 4.62 1.68
N VAL A 59 3.11 5.09 0.79
CA VAL A 59 1.96 4.31 0.32
C VAL A 59 2.07 4.11 -1.19
N GLY A 60 2.17 2.84 -1.61
CA GLY A 60 2.20 2.47 -3.02
C GLY A 60 0.82 1.98 -3.45
N CYS A 61 0.24 2.60 -4.48
CA CYS A 61 -1.01 2.15 -5.10
C CYS A 61 -0.71 1.52 -6.46
N TYR A 62 -1.36 0.39 -6.76
CA TYR A 62 -1.15 -0.35 -8.00
C TYR A 62 -2.44 -0.99 -8.51
N GLU A 63 -2.49 -1.27 -9.81
CA GLU A 63 -3.58 -1.99 -10.44
C GLU A 63 -3.31 -3.51 -10.39
N ILE A 64 -4.30 -4.28 -9.97
CA ILE A 64 -4.29 -5.73 -9.92
C ILE A 64 -4.77 -6.24 -11.27
N TYR A 65 -3.81 -6.61 -12.13
CA TYR A 65 -4.12 -7.24 -13.42
C TYR A 65 -4.57 -8.69 -13.19
N ARG A 66 -5.85 -8.98 -13.46
CA ARG A 66 -6.30 -10.38 -13.55
C ARG A 66 -5.65 -11.01 -14.78
N LYS A 67 -4.87 -12.08 -14.59
CA LYS A 67 -4.46 -12.96 -15.71
C LYS A 67 -5.74 -13.36 -16.44
N LYS A 68 -5.84 -13.06 -17.74
CA LYS A 68 -6.85 -13.69 -18.60
C LYS A 68 -6.68 -15.20 -18.42
N LYS A 69 -7.74 -15.90 -18.01
CA LYS A 69 -7.82 -17.35 -18.23
C LYS A 69 -7.69 -17.53 -19.73
N LEU A 70 -6.56 -18.08 -20.18
CA LEU A 70 -6.47 -18.67 -21.50
C LEU A 70 -7.47 -19.84 -21.48
N ILE A 71 -8.56 -19.66 -22.22
CA ILE A 71 -9.56 -20.70 -22.49
C ILE A 71 -9.06 -21.49 -23.70
#